data_AF-A0A812KRI3-F1
#
_entry.id   AF-A0A812KRI3-F1
#
_cell.length_a   1.000
_cell.length_b   1.000
_cell.length_c   1.000
_cell.angle_alpha   90.00
_cell.angle_beta   90.00
_cell.angle_gamma   90.00
#
_symmetry.space_group_name_H-M   'P 1'
#
loop_
_entity.id
_entity.type
_entity.pdbx_description
1 polymer ?
#
loop_
_entity_poly.entity_id
_entity_poly.type
_entity_poly.pdbx_seq_one_letter_code
_entity_poly.pdbx_strand_id
1 'polypeptide(L)'
;MELTSEDCQWRSKNGHRSWSVIERNASLSLLEGGEYVTGFEYVNAKHVNLGINTPHGKKDILVLNTVCMSGAINLRVSPRKAFEAKFLTGQIQAGNAKSQERFPVEESWQSLGGSDSAASFLKKSQEEKHLLVTSCTGDAKTKAEDTCSEYLGEETRESGSFFDDCVFDVCRGGESFAKAAAELRSLM
;
A
#
# COMPACT_ATOMS: atom_id res chain seq x y z
N MET A 1 6.22 10.98 1.19
CA MET A 1 5.96 10.47 2.55
C MET A 1 6.47 9.04 2.60
N GLU A 2 6.87 8.56 3.77
CA GLU A 2 7.36 7.19 3.95
C GLU A 2 6.75 6.58 5.23
N LEU A 3 6.45 5.29 5.18
CA LEU A 3 6.00 4.48 6.31
C LEU A 3 6.84 3.20 6.33
N THR A 4 7.29 2.83 7.53
CA THR A 4 8.13 1.65 7.76
C THR A 4 7.50 0.73 8.80
N SER A 5 7.65 -0.58 8.64
CA SER A 5 7.10 -1.58 9.57
C SER A 5 7.87 -1.71 10.88
N GLU A 6 8.98 -0.98 11.02
CA GLU A 6 9.83 -0.94 12.21
C GLU A 6 9.13 -0.23 13.38
N ASP A 7 8.49 0.90 13.11
CA ASP A 7 7.85 1.73 14.15
C ASP A 7 6.45 2.23 13.78
N CYS A 8 5.98 1.92 12.57
CA CYS A 8 4.67 2.35 12.07
C CYS A 8 4.44 3.87 12.14
N GLN A 9 5.50 4.65 12.02
CA GLN A 9 5.41 6.11 12.00
C GLN A 9 5.52 6.66 10.58
N TRP A 10 4.52 7.46 10.20
CA TRP A 10 4.58 8.23 8.96
C TRP A 10 5.62 9.34 9.08
N ARG A 11 6.48 9.41 8.08
CA ARG A 11 7.51 10.42 7.94
C ARG A 11 7.31 11.22 6.67
N SER A 12 7.66 12.50 6.72
CA SER A 12 7.69 13.36 5.55
C SER A 12 9.06 14.02 5.40
N LYS A 13 9.38 14.31 4.14
CA LYS A 13 10.52 15.11 3.73
C LYS A 13 10.02 16.06 2.64
N ASN A 14 10.36 17.34 2.76
CA ASN A 14 10.03 18.36 1.77
C ASN A 14 11.33 19.09 1.37
N GLY A 15 11.67 19.04 0.08
CA GLY A 15 12.91 19.58 -0.46
C GLY A 15 14.16 19.02 0.23
N HIS A 16 15.08 19.90 0.62
CA HIS A 16 16.35 19.53 1.26
C HIS A 16 16.26 19.29 2.78
N ARG A 17 15.06 19.27 3.37
CA ARG A 17 14.92 19.01 4.81
C ARG A 17 15.24 17.56 5.16
N SER A 18 15.59 17.32 6.42
CA SER A 18 15.69 15.96 6.96
C SER A 18 14.31 15.32 7.08
N TRP A 19 14.28 13.98 7.11
CA TRP A 19 13.07 13.23 7.44
C TRP A 19 12.59 13.57 8.86
N SER A 20 11.29 13.76 9.02
CA SER A 20 10.66 13.98 10.33
C SER A 20 9.32 13.25 10.43
N VAL A 21 8.99 12.81 11.64
CA VAL A 21 7.69 12.21 11.96
C VAL A 21 6.57 13.22 11.72
N ILE A 22 5.46 12.77 11.15
CA ILE A 22 4.27 13.59 10.93
C ILE A 22 3.40 13.56 12.19
N GLU A 23 3.45 14.60 13.00
CA GLU A 23 2.70 14.69 14.28
C GLU A 23 1.26 15.19 14.13
N ARG A 24 0.96 15.86 13.01
CA ARG A 24 -0.33 16.50 12.72
C ARG A 24 -0.61 16.47 11.23
N ASN A 25 -1.82 16.87 10.82
CA ASN A 25 -2.20 16.96 9.41
C ASN A 25 -1.11 17.68 8.61
N ALA A 26 -0.66 17.05 7.53
CA ALA A 26 0.44 17.53 6.72
C ALA A 26 0.14 17.34 5.24
N SER A 27 0.44 18.38 4.46
CA SER A 27 0.34 18.37 3.00
C SER A 27 1.75 18.28 2.40
N LEU A 28 1.96 17.32 1.52
CA LEU A 28 3.06 17.36 0.55
C LEU A 28 2.46 17.57 -0.83
N SER A 29 2.79 18.67 -1.48
CA SER A 29 2.35 18.94 -2.84
C SER A 29 3.54 19.22 -3.76
N LEU A 30 3.46 18.69 -4.97
CA LEU A 30 4.31 19.06 -6.09
C LEU A 30 3.55 20.15 -6.85
N LEU A 31 4.03 21.39 -6.72
CA LEU A 31 3.43 22.55 -7.39
C LEU A 31 3.87 22.69 -8.86
N GLU A 32 4.72 21.78 -9.35
CA GLU A 32 5.25 21.82 -10.71
C GLU A 32 4.30 21.13 -11.71
N GLY A 33 3.38 21.93 -12.26
CA GLY A 33 3.08 21.96 -13.70
C GLY A 33 2.41 20.78 -14.42
N GLY A 34 1.96 19.72 -13.74
CA GLY A 34 1.31 18.56 -14.38
C GLY A 34 -0.10 18.22 -13.87
N GLU A 35 -0.92 17.58 -14.70
CA GLU A 35 -2.27 17.05 -14.36
C GLU A 35 -2.24 15.78 -13.47
N TYR A 36 -1.06 15.36 -12.99
CA TYR A 36 -0.87 14.14 -12.21
C TYR A 36 -1.25 14.32 -10.72
N VAL A 37 -1.11 13.26 -9.91
CA VAL A 37 -1.24 13.35 -8.45
C VAL A 37 -0.23 14.38 -7.96
N THR A 38 -0.77 15.52 -7.54
CA THR A 38 -0.01 16.73 -7.21
C THR A 38 0.08 16.92 -5.71
N GLY A 39 -0.51 16.03 -4.90
CA GLY A 39 -0.21 16.01 -3.49
C GLY A 39 -0.79 14.86 -2.68
N PHE A 40 -0.18 14.71 -1.50
CA PHE A 40 -0.51 13.76 -0.45
C PHE A 40 -0.91 14.54 0.79
N GLU A 41 -2.11 14.29 1.28
CA GLU A 41 -2.62 14.87 2.54
C GLU A 41 -2.63 13.78 3.60
N TYR A 42 -1.71 13.87 4.56
CA TYR A 42 -1.76 13.04 5.75
C TYR A 42 -2.93 13.50 6.61
N VAL A 43 -3.94 12.64 6.77
CA VAL A 43 -5.09 12.87 7.64
C VAL A 43 -4.83 12.24 9.01
N ASN A 44 -4.43 10.97 9.01
CA ASN A 44 -4.02 10.22 10.19
C ASN A 44 -3.21 9.00 9.76
N ALA A 45 -2.71 8.22 10.74
CA ALA A 45 -1.87 7.06 10.48
C ALA A 45 -2.51 6.00 9.55
N LYS A 46 -3.84 5.97 9.47
CA LYS A 46 -4.60 5.01 8.66
C LYS A 46 -5.05 5.57 7.30
N HIS A 47 -4.99 6.89 7.10
CA HIS A 47 -5.55 7.54 5.91
C HIS A 47 -4.63 8.64 5.39
N VAL A 48 -4.20 8.47 4.13
CA VAL A 48 -3.55 9.51 3.34
C VAL A 48 -4.41 9.78 2.10
N ASN A 49 -4.83 11.03 1.89
CA ASN A 49 -5.57 11.39 0.68
C ASN A 49 -4.59 11.73 -0.44
N LEU A 50 -4.89 11.26 -1.64
CA LEU A 50 -4.15 11.54 -2.86
C LEU A 50 -5.01 12.46 -3.72
N GLY A 51 -4.47 13.65 -3.98
CA GLY A 51 -5.18 14.73 -4.67
C GLY A 51 -4.53 15.11 -5.99
N ILE A 52 -5.37 15.56 -6.91
CA ILE A 52 -4.98 16.16 -8.18
C ILE A 52 -5.41 17.63 -8.21
N ASN A 53 -4.63 18.45 -8.92
CA ASN A 53 -4.99 19.82 -9.20
C ASN A 53 -5.86 19.81 -10.45
N THR A 54 -7.06 20.38 -10.35
CA THR A 54 -7.98 20.53 -11.49
C THR A 54 -8.17 22.02 -11.78
N PRO A 55 -8.72 22.38 -12.96
CA PRO A 55 -9.11 23.78 -13.24
C PRO A 55 -10.07 24.39 -12.20
N HIS A 56 -10.77 23.55 -11.45
CA HIS A 56 -11.72 23.95 -10.40
C HIS A 56 -11.10 23.89 -8.98
N GLY A 57 -9.80 23.70 -8.87
CA GLY A 57 -9.07 23.56 -7.61
C GLY A 57 -8.64 22.12 -7.32
N LYS A 58 -8.09 21.92 -6.12
CA LYS A 58 -7.62 20.61 -5.67
C LYS A 58 -8.79 19.66 -5.40
N LYS A 59 -8.72 18.45 -5.94
CA LYS A 59 -9.69 17.38 -5.69
C LYS A 59 -8.96 16.14 -5.19
N ASP A 60 -9.36 15.66 -4.03
CA ASP A 60 -8.98 14.32 -3.58
C ASP A 60 -9.71 13.28 -4.43
N ILE A 61 -8.95 12.37 -5.03
CA ILE A 61 -9.49 11.33 -5.92
C ILE A 61 -9.29 9.92 -5.34
N LEU A 62 -8.29 9.77 -4.49
CA LEU A 62 -7.86 8.49 -3.95
C LEU A 62 -7.59 8.61 -2.46
N VAL A 63 -7.77 7.51 -1.76
CA VAL A 63 -7.42 7.35 -0.35
C VAL A 63 -6.52 6.13 -0.25
N LEU A 64 -5.36 6.30 0.38
CA LEU A 64 -4.49 5.22 0.79
C LEU A 64 -4.89 4.79 2.21
N ASN A 65 -5.59 3.67 2.31
CA ASN A 65 -5.95 3.03 3.56
C ASN A 65 -4.78 2.19 4.06
N THR A 66 -4.40 2.38 5.31
CA THR A 66 -3.17 1.83 5.87
C THR A 66 -3.43 1.16 7.20
N VAL A 67 -2.91 -0.07 7.32
CA VAL A 67 -2.77 -0.76 8.60
C VAL A 67 -1.30 -1.15 8.74
N CYS A 68 -0.67 -0.68 9.82
CA CYS A 68 0.70 -1.02 10.15
C CYS A 68 0.76 -1.68 11.51
N MET A 69 1.36 -2.86 11.54
CA MET A 69 1.69 -3.63 12.72
C MET A 69 3.20 -3.92 12.70
N SER A 70 3.78 -4.24 13.85
CA SER A 70 5.21 -4.59 13.93
C SER A 70 5.54 -5.72 12.94
N GLY A 71 6.32 -5.39 11.90
CA GLY A 71 6.71 -6.34 10.84
C GLY A 71 5.68 -6.58 9.72
N ALA A 72 4.52 -5.94 9.74
CA ALA A 72 3.50 -6.09 8.69
C ALA A 72 2.85 -4.75 8.32
N ILE A 73 2.92 -4.38 7.05
CA ILE A 73 2.19 -3.23 6.49
C ILE A 73 1.20 -3.78 5.47
N ASN A 74 -0.07 -3.48 5.64
CA ASN A 74 -1.10 -3.70 4.63
C ASN A 74 -1.64 -2.34 4.16
N LEU A 75 -1.68 -2.16 2.84
CA LEU A 75 -2.01 -0.90 2.18
C LEU A 75 -3.02 -1.16 1.06
N ARG A 76 -4.07 -0.35 0.99
CA ARG A 76 -5.03 -0.41 -0.12
C ARG A 76 -5.39 0.97 -0.60
N VAL A 77 -5.22 1.18 -1.90
CA VAL A 77 -5.68 2.38 -2.58
C VAL A 77 -7.15 2.18 -2.94
N SER A 78 -7.99 3.10 -2.49
CA SER A 78 -9.43 3.13 -2.78
C SER A 78 -9.80 4.46 -3.44
N PRO A 79 -10.60 4.46 -4.50
CA PRO A 79 -11.12 5.69 -5.07
C PRO A 79 -12.13 6.32 -4.12
N ARG A 80 -12.22 7.65 -4.14
CA ARG A 80 -13.23 8.40 -3.37
C ARG A 80 -14.65 8.08 -3.84
N LYS A 81 -14.83 7.79 -5.14
CA LYS A 81 -16.11 7.42 -5.73
C LYS A 81 -16.01 6.05 -6.39
N ALA A 82 -16.98 5.17 -6.13
CA ALA A 82 -16.97 3.79 -6.64
C ALA A 82 -16.78 3.70 -8.18
N PHE A 83 -17.40 4.60 -8.95
CA PHE A 83 -17.27 4.59 -10.41
C PHE A 83 -15.86 4.97 -10.91
N GLU A 84 -15.03 5.62 -10.08
CA GLU A 84 -13.66 5.99 -10.44
C GLU A 84 -12.71 4.77 -10.36
N ALA A 85 -13.14 3.67 -9.74
CA ALA A 85 -12.37 2.42 -9.66
C ALA A 85 -11.93 1.89 -11.02
N LYS A 86 -12.75 2.09 -12.07
CA LYS A 86 -12.45 1.66 -13.43
C LYS A 86 -11.22 2.32 -14.06
N PHE A 87 -10.76 3.44 -13.48
CA PHE A 87 -9.58 4.16 -13.95
C PHE A 87 -8.31 3.76 -13.20
N LEU A 88 -8.43 2.96 -12.13
CA LEU A 88 -7.27 2.47 -11.40
C LEU A 88 -6.65 1.30 -12.16
N THR A 89 -5.41 1.50 -12.57
CA THR A 89 -4.58 0.50 -13.25
C THR A 89 -3.33 0.25 -12.41
N GLY A 90 -2.80 -0.98 -12.48
CA GLY A 90 -1.56 -1.34 -11.78
C GLY A 90 -1.62 -1.29 -10.25
N GLN A 91 -2.83 -1.31 -9.65
CA GLN A 91 -2.94 -1.62 -8.23
C GLN A 91 -2.35 -3.01 -8.00
N ILE A 92 -1.37 -3.10 -7.11
CA ILE A 92 -0.80 -4.38 -6.69
C ILE A 92 -1.86 -5.08 -5.83
N GLN A 93 -2.80 -5.77 -6.48
CA GLN A 93 -3.73 -6.73 -5.86
C GLN A 93 -3.05 -8.10 -5.86
N ALA A 94 -2.68 -8.57 -4.68
CA ALA A 94 -2.13 -9.90 -4.50
C ALA A 94 -3.10 -10.97 -5.05
N GLY A 95 -2.57 -11.93 -5.81
CA GLY A 95 -3.39 -12.92 -6.54
C GLY A 95 -3.63 -12.63 -8.03
N ASN A 96 -3.42 -11.38 -8.48
CA ASN A 96 -3.48 -11.00 -9.91
C ASN A 96 -2.10 -10.75 -10.55
N ALA A 97 -1.04 -11.33 -9.97
CA ALA A 97 0.36 -11.12 -10.40
C ALA A 97 0.62 -11.37 -11.90
N LYS A 98 -0.22 -12.15 -12.59
CA LYS A 98 -0.10 -12.42 -14.03
C LYS A 98 -0.50 -11.25 -14.93
N SER A 99 -1.30 -10.30 -14.44
CA SER A 99 -1.74 -9.10 -15.17
C SER A 99 -1.16 -7.80 -14.60
N GLN A 100 -0.29 -7.88 -13.60
CA GLN A 100 0.37 -6.71 -13.03
C GLN A 100 1.53 -6.28 -13.91
N GLU A 101 1.28 -5.25 -14.71
CA GLU A 101 2.35 -4.49 -15.35
C GLU A 101 3.16 -3.80 -14.25
N ARG A 102 4.41 -4.23 -14.06
CA ARG A 102 5.36 -3.48 -13.25
C ARG A 102 5.62 -2.17 -13.98
N PHE A 103 5.28 -1.05 -13.35
CA PHE A 103 5.67 0.24 -13.90
C PHE A 103 7.20 0.31 -13.96
N PRO A 104 7.77 0.66 -15.13
CA PRO A 104 9.20 0.88 -15.22
C PRO A 104 9.56 2.04 -14.29
N VAL A 105 10.43 1.78 -13.32
CA VAL A 105 11.03 2.82 -12.49
C VAL A 105 12.44 3.02 -13.03
N GLU A 106 12.62 4.02 -13.89
CA GLU A 106 13.92 4.35 -14.50
C GLU A 106 14.87 5.02 -13.49
N GLU A 107 14.32 5.51 -12.38
CA GLU A 107 14.97 6.29 -11.35
C GLU A 107 15.22 5.48 -10.06
N SER A 108 16.25 5.84 -9.29
CA SER A 108 16.51 5.19 -8.01
C SER A 108 15.53 5.67 -6.95
N TRP A 109 15.30 4.87 -5.90
CA TRP A 109 14.44 5.30 -4.79
C TRP A 109 14.91 6.63 -4.17
N GLN A 110 16.23 6.83 -4.08
CA GLN A 110 16.80 8.07 -3.58
C GLN A 110 16.62 9.26 -4.52
N SER A 111 16.66 9.07 -5.86
CA SER A 111 16.41 10.18 -6.79
C SER A 111 14.95 10.63 -6.75
N LEU A 112 14.04 9.71 -6.44
CA LEU A 112 12.63 10.01 -6.13
C LEU A 112 12.43 10.63 -4.73
N GLY A 113 13.51 10.89 -3.99
CA GLY A 113 13.48 11.53 -2.66
C GLY A 113 13.28 10.58 -1.48
N GLY A 114 13.32 9.27 -1.71
CA GLY A 114 13.19 8.21 -0.71
C GLY A 114 14.37 8.11 0.26
N SER A 115 14.19 7.40 1.38
CA SER A 115 15.26 7.22 2.38
C SER A 115 16.31 6.17 1.97
N ASP A 116 17.54 6.31 2.48
CA ASP A 116 18.62 5.33 2.25
C ASP A 116 18.31 3.96 2.86
N SER A 117 17.59 3.94 3.98
CA SER A 117 17.14 2.70 4.63
C SER A 117 16.19 1.93 3.72
N ALA A 118 15.16 2.60 3.20
CA ALA A 118 14.21 2.00 2.26
C ALA A 118 14.87 1.57 0.95
N ALA A 119 15.80 2.37 0.41
CA ALA A 119 16.55 2.00 -0.78
C ALA A 119 17.40 0.73 -0.58
N SER A 120 18.06 0.61 0.58
CA SER A 120 18.85 -0.57 0.94
C SER A 120 17.97 -1.82 1.07
N PHE A 121 16.79 -1.68 1.67
CA PHE A 121 15.80 -2.75 1.74
C PHE A 121 15.31 -3.19 0.35
N LEU A 122 14.97 -2.24 -0.53
CA LEU A 122 14.51 -2.53 -1.88
C LEU A 122 15.59 -3.26 -2.70
N LYS A 123 16.85 -2.81 -2.59
CA LYS A 123 17.98 -3.46 -3.26
C LYS A 123 18.16 -4.91 -2.81
N LYS A 124 18.17 -5.15 -1.48
CA LYS A 124 18.25 -6.51 -0.92
C LYS A 124 17.10 -7.38 -1.40
N SER A 125 15.89 -6.83 -1.42
CA SER A 125 14.67 -7.53 -1.85
C SER A 125 14.71 -7.89 -3.36
N GLN A 126 15.32 -7.05 -4.20
CA GLN A 126 15.53 -7.33 -5.63
C GLN A 126 16.64 -8.38 -5.87
N GLU A 127 17.68 -8.40 -5.04
CA GLU A 127 18.76 -9.40 -5.12
C GLU A 127 18.28 -10.78 -4.66
N GLU A 128 17.41 -10.83 -3.65
CA GLU A 128 16.75 -12.05 -3.15
C GLU A 128 15.57 -12.50 -4.03
N LYS A 129 15.70 -12.43 -5.37
CA LYS A 129 14.70 -12.67 -6.45
C LYS A 129 13.63 -13.77 -6.23
N HIS A 130 13.83 -14.69 -5.30
CA HIS A 130 12.96 -15.80 -4.96
C HIS A 130 11.85 -15.51 -3.93
N LEU A 131 11.94 -14.43 -3.14
CA LEU A 131 11.03 -14.25 -2.00
C LEU A 131 9.82 -13.38 -2.29
N LEU A 132 9.74 -12.64 -3.40
CA LEU A 132 8.69 -11.62 -3.61
C LEU A 132 7.46 -12.05 -4.41
N VAL A 133 7.46 -13.20 -5.09
CA VAL A 133 6.37 -13.55 -6.02
C VAL A 133 5.80 -14.97 -5.81
N THR A 134 6.48 -15.83 -5.06
CA THR A 134 6.02 -17.21 -4.85
C THR A 134 5.03 -17.26 -3.68
N SER A 135 3.76 -17.56 -3.97
CA SER A 135 2.76 -17.87 -2.94
C SER A 135 2.96 -19.29 -2.41
N CYS A 136 2.39 -19.59 -1.24
CA CYS A 136 2.42 -20.93 -0.67
C CYS A 136 1.43 -21.87 -1.39
N THR A 137 1.68 -23.19 -1.31
CA THR A 137 0.88 -24.23 -2.01
C THR A 137 0.54 -25.38 -1.07
N GLY A 138 -0.44 -26.22 -1.46
CA GLY A 138 -0.84 -27.39 -0.68
C GLY A 138 -1.38 -27.01 0.69
N ASP A 139 -1.01 -27.77 1.72
CA ASP A 139 -1.48 -27.59 3.11
C ASP A 139 -1.22 -26.17 3.65
N ALA A 140 -0.13 -25.54 3.23
CA ALA A 140 0.18 -24.17 3.64
C ALA A 140 -0.84 -23.17 3.09
N LYS A 141 -1.32 -23.37 1.85
CA LYS A 141 -2.35 -22.53 1.24
C LYS A 141 -3.69 -22.76 1.93
N THR A 142 -4.06 -24.01 2.19
CA THR A 142 -5.29 -24.33 2.92
C THR A 142 -5.30 -23.68 4.31
N LYS A 143 -4.18 -23.75 5.04
CA LYS A 143 -4.05 -23.08 6.34
C LYS A 143 -4.19 -21.55 6.22
N ALA A 144 -3.63 -20.96 5.16
CA ALA A 144 -3.77 -19.52 4.90
C ALA A 144 -5.22 -19.15 4.57
N GLU A 145 -5.94 -19.97 3.78
CA GLU A 145 -7.37 -19.82 3.52
C GLU A 145 -8.19 -19.89 4.81
N ASP A 146 -7.97 -20.90 5.65
CA ASP A 146 -8.67 -21.04 6.93
C ASP A 146 -8.42 -19.83 7.85
N THR A 147 -7.17 -19.36 7.91
CA THR A 147 -6.80 -18.17 8.69
C THR A 147 -7.53 -16.93 8.16
N CYS A 148 -7.55 -16.72 6.84
CA CYS A 148 -8.27 -15.59 6.26
C CYS A 148 -9.79 -15.70 6.47
N SER A 149 -10.36 -16.89 6.38
CA SER A 149 -11.78 -17.14 6.68
C SER A 149 -12.14 -16.78 8.12
N GLU A 150 -11.28 -17.13 9.09
CA GLU A 150 -11.49 -16.81 10.51
C GLU A 150 -11.56 -15.31 10.75
N TYR A 151 -10.67 -14.53 10.12
CA TYR A 151 -10.58 -13.07 10.34
C TYR A 151 -11.54 -12.26 9.45
N LEU A 152 -11.84 -12.72 8.24
CA LEU A 152 -12.62 -11.98 7.25
C LEU A 152 -14.07 -12.44 7.13
N GLY A 153 -14.41 -13.63 7.65
CA GLY A 153 -15.70 -14.28 7.47
C GLY A 153 -15.87 -14.96 6.11
N GLU A 154 -16.66 -16.03 6.08
CA GLU A 154 -16.92 -16.85 4.87
C GLU A 154 -17.56 -16.05 3.72
N GLU A 155 -18.36 -15.03 4.03
CA GLU A 155 -18.92 -14.10 3.04
C GLU A 155 -17.86 -13.43 2.14
N THR A 156 -16.67 -13.17 2.70
CA THR A 156 -15.58 -12.49 1.99
C THR A 156 -14.88 -13.47 1.05
N ARG A 157 -14.84 -14.76 1.41
CA ARG A 157 -14.30 -15.85 0.58
C ARG A 157 -15.03 -15.96 -0.76
N GLU A 158 -16.34 -15.73 -0.76
CA GLU A 158 -17.16 -15.77 -1.98
C GLU A 158 -16.93 -14.58 -2.92
N SER A 159 -16.44 -13.44 -2.38
CA SER A 159 -16.15 -12.21 -3.14
C SER A 159 -14.76 -12.16 -3.81
N GLY A 160 -13.93 -13.18 -3.55
CA GLY A 160 -12.69 -13.52 -4.28
C GLY A 160 -11.52 -12.57 -4.06
N SER A 161 -11.57 -11.35 -4.60
CA SER A 161 -10.37 -10.50 -4.74
C SER A 161 -9.69 -10.12 -3.42
N PHE A 162 -10.47 -9.69 -2.41
CA PHE A 162 -9.91 -9.31 -1.09
C PHE A 162 -9.46 -10.52 -0.27
N PHE A 163 -10.14 -11.66 -0.43
CA PHE A 163 -9.78 -12.89 0.26
C PHE A 163 -8.49 -13.48 -0.31
N ASP A 164 -8.36 -13.50 -1.64
CA ASP A 164 -7.14 -13.95 -2.31
C ASP A 164 -5.93 -13.07 -1.96
N ASP A 165 -6.14 -11.75 -1.81
CA ASP A 165 -5.13 -10.82 -1.28
C ASP A 165 -4.65 -11.28 0.11
N CYS A 166 -5.59 -11.53 1.03
CA CYS A 166 -5.28 -11.99 2.37
C CYS A 166 -4.50 -13.32 2.37
N VAL A 167 -4.93 -14.30 1.58
CA VAL A 167 -4.29 -15.63 1.53
C VAL A 167 -2.85 -15.51 1.06
N PHE A 168 -2.63 -14.70 0.02
CA PHE A 168 -1.29 -14.44 -0.49
C PHE A 168 -0.39 -13.77 0.56
N ASP A 169 -0.90 -12.79 1.29
CA ASP A 169 -0.13 -12.09 2.32
C ASP A 169 0.17 -13.01 3.52
N VAL A 170 -0.80 -13.82 3.96
CA VAL A 170 -0.63 -14.81 5.04
C VAL A 170 0.38 -15.88 4.64
N CYS A 171 0.40 -16.32 3.39
CA CYS A 171 1.42 -17.25 2.88
C CYS A 171 2.85 -16.72 3.05
N ARG A 172 3.04 -15.40 3.13
CA ARG A 172 4.35 -14.73 3.14
C ARG A 172 4.76 -14.22 4.51
N GLY A 173 3.79 -13.75 5.30
CA GLY A 173 4.04 -13.07 6.57
C GLY A 173 3.21 -13.60 7.74
N GLY A 174 2.46 -14.68 7.53
CA GLY A 174 1.69 -15.36 8.57
C GLY A 174 0.46 -14.59 9.02
N GLU A 175 -0.08 -15.01 10.17
CA GLU A 175 -1.38 -14.58 10.70
C GLU A 175 -1.50 -13.06 10.93
N SER A 176 -0.38 -12.36 11.16
CA SER A 176 -0.37 -10.90 11.32
C SER A 176 -0.99 -10.16 10.12
N PHE A 177 -0.85 -10.71 8.91
CA PHE A 177 -1.45 -10.16 7.70
C PHE A 177 -2.96 -10.42 7.61
N ALA A 178 -3.47 -11.52 8.16
CA ALA A 178 -4.92 -11.74 8.25
C ALA A 178 -5.59 -10.73 9.20
N LYS A 179 -4.95 -10.47 10.35
CA LYS A 179 -5.37 -9.41 11.29
C LYS A 179 -5.37 -8.05 10.63
N ALA A 180 -4.28 -7.72 9.93
CA ALA A 180 -4.17 -6.46 9.21
C ALA A 180 -5.23 -6.33 8.09
N ALA A 181 -5.54 -7.42 7.38
CA ALA A 181 -6.59 -7.43 6.36
C ALA A 181 -7.98 -7.20 6.97
N ALA A 182 -8.31 -7.82 8.10
CA ALA A 182 -9.58 -7.58 8.79
C ALA A 182 -9.72 -6.12 9.24
N GLU A 183 -8.66 -5.55 9.81
CA GLU A 183 -8.65 -4.13 10.17
C GLU A 183 -8.77 -3.23 8.93
N LEU A 184 -8.09 -3.57 7.84
CA LEU A 184 -8.16 -2.80 6.59
C LEU A 184 -9.56 -2.84 5.96
N ARG A 185 -10.26 -3.97 6.05
CA ARG A 185 -11.67 -4.10 5.62
C ARG A 185 -12.58 -3.12 6.37
N SER A 186 -12.31 -2.86 7.65
CA SER A 186 -13.10 -1.89 8.44
C SER A 186 -12.87 -0.42 8.07
N LEU A 187 -11.84 -0.12 7.26
CA LEU A 187 -11.51 1.24 6.81
C LEU A 187 -12.11 1.59 5.43
N MET A 188 -12.73 0.63 4.75
CA MET A 188 -13.28 0.77 3.39
C MET A 188 -14.79 0.75 3.39
#